data_AF-A0A7L4G1A0-F1
#
_entry.id   AF-A0A7L4G1A0-F1
#
_cell.length_a   1.000
_cell.length_b   1.000
_cell.length_c   1.000
_cell.angle_alpha   90.00
_cell.angle_beta   90.00
_cell.angle_gamma   90.00
#
_symmetry.space_group_name_H-M   'P 1'
#
loop_
_entity.id
_entity.type
_entity.pdbx_description
1 polymer ?
#
loop_
_entity_poly.entity_id
_entity_poly.type
_entity_poly.pdbx_seq_one_letter_code
_entity_poly.pdbx_strand_id
1 'polypeptide(L)'
;PPTQVGGSGLPFSTNGRPLAAGLRAGPPPASKRQKLNPADAPNPVVFVATKDTRALRKALTHLELRRAARRPNLPLKVKPLRPGGALAPPAP
;
A
#
# COMPACT_ATOMS: atom_id res chain seq x y z
N PRO A 1 13.14 -33.48 3.47
CA PRO A 1 11.78 -33.51 2.88
C PRO A 1 10.81 -32.88 3.90
N PRO A 2 10.03 -31.85 3.53
CA PRO A 2 9.42 -30.95 4.51
C PRO A 2 8.17 -31.55 5.16
N THR A 3 8.07 -31.33 6.47
CA THR A 3 6.94 -31.61 7.35
C THR A 3 5.72 -30.80 6.94
N GLN A 4 4.66 -31.47 6.50
CA GLN A 4 3.33 -30.87 6.35
C GLN A 4 2.78 -30.52 7.73
N VAL A 5 2.67 -29.22 8.02
CA VAL A 5 1.88 -28.74 9.15
C VAL A 5 0.44 -28.61 8.66
N GLY A 6 -0.42 -29.49 9.17
CA GLY A 6 -1.86 -29.45 8.95
C GLY A 6 -2.47 -28.17 9.50
N GLY A 7 -2.74 -27.20 8.63
CA GLY A 7 -3.52 -26.02 8.93
C GLY A 7 -5.00 -26.30 8.71
N SER A 8 -5.72 -26.57 9.79
CA SER A 8 -7.19 -26.56 9.84
C SER A 8 -7.72 -25.28 9.17
N GLY A 9 -8.47 -25.46 8.08
CA GLY A 9 -8.99 -24.41 7.21
C GLY A 9 -10.09 -23.57 7.84
N LEU A 10 -9.74 -22.75 8.84
CA LEU A 10 -10.62 -21.72 9.37
C LEU A 10 -10.48 -20.46 8.50
N PRO A 11 -11.55 -20.00 7.83
CA PRO A 11 -11.49 -18.76 7.09
C PRO A 11 -11.31 -17.59 8.07
N PHE A 12 -10.50 -16.60 7.71
CA PHE A 12 -10.22 -15.43 8.54
C PHE A 12 -10.97 -14.21 8.00
N SER A 13 -11.41 -13.33 8.90
CA SER A 13 -11.93 -12.00 8.53
C SER A 13 -10.80 -11.10 8.00
N THR A 14 -11.13 -10.03 7.29
CA THR A 14 -10.19 -9.01 6.80
C THR A 14 -9.36 -8.36 7.92
N ASN A 15 -9.82 -8.46 9.18
CA ASN A 15 -9.12 -7.99 10.37
C ASN A 15 -8.30 -9.10 11.08
N GLY A 16 -8.07 -10.24 10.43
CA GLY A 16 -7.22 -11.33 10.93
C GLY A 16 -7.84 -12.16 12.07
N ARG A 17 -9.12 -11.91 12.42
CA ARG A 17 -9.83 -12.72 13.43
C ARG A 17 -10.32 -14.04 12.80
N PRO A 18 -10.17 -15.18 13.48
CA PRO A 18 -10.71 -16.45 13.00
C PRO A 18 -12.23 -16.33 12.90
N LEU A 19 -12.80 -16.70 11.76
CA LEU A 19 -14.26 -16.78 11.63
C LEU A 19 -14.74 -17.99 12.43
N ALA A 20 -15.75 -17.77 13.27
CA ALA A 20 -16.35 -18.83 14.07
C ALA A 20 -16.78 -19.99 13.14
N ALA A 21 -16.41 -21.22 13.53
CA ALA A 21 -16.74 -22.44 12.80
C ALA A 21 -18.26 -22.56 12.69
N GLY A 22 -18.81 -22.18 11.53
CA GLY A 22 -20.25 -22.11 11.31
C GLY A 22 -20.64 -21.04 10.29
N LEU A 23 -19.85 -19.97 10.16
CA LEU A 23 -20.01 -19.00 9.09
C LEU A 23 -19.23 -19.47 7.86
N ARG A 24 -19.74 -20.49 7.15
CA ARG A 24 -19.36 -20.68 5.76
C ARG A 24 -19.85 -19.43 5.02
N ALA A 25 -18.94 -18.50 4.74
CA ALA A 25 -19.15 -17.49 3.70
C ALA A 25 -19.27 -18.25 2.38
N GLY A 26 -20.46 -18.82 2.12
CA GLY A 26 -20.81 -19.34 0.82
C GLY A 26 -20.63 -18.22 -0.20
N PRO A 27 -20.15 -18.51 -1.42
CA PRO A 27 -20.05 -17.49 -2.45
C PRO A 27 -21.42 -16.80 -2.57
N PRO A 28 -21.46 -15.45 -2.58
CA PRO A 28 -22.73 -14.74 -2.73
C PRO A 28 -23.45 -15.26 -3.98
N PRO A 29 -24.80 -15.36 -3.96
CA PRO A 29 -25.57 -15.92 -5.06
C PRO A 29 -25.12 -15.29 -6.38
N ALA A 30 -24.67 -16.13 -7.31
CA ALA A 30 -24.06 -15.69 -8.57
C ALA A 30 -24.99 -14.77 -9.39
N SER A 31 -26.31 -14.87 -9.15
CA SER A 31 -27.37 -14.09 -9.78
C SER A 31 -27.44 -12.61 -9.36
N LYS A 32 -26.86 -12.23 -8.21
CA LYS A 32 -26.84 -10.82 -7.74
C LYS A 32 -25.51 -10.12 -8.02
N ARG A 33 -24.53 -10.82 -8.61
CA ARG A 33 -23.26 -10.20 -9.01
C ARG A 33 -23.46 -9.59 -10.39
N GLN A 34 -23.90 -8.33 -10.42
CA GLN A 34 -23.78 -7.51 -11.63
C GLN A 34 -22.32 -7.62 -12.09
N LYS A 35 -22.10 -8.25 -13.25
CA LYS A 35 -20.76 -8.42 -13.82
C LYS A 35 -20.31 -7.05 -14.31
N LEU A 36 -19.59 -6.34 -13.46
CA LEU A 36 -18.95 -5.09 -13.85
C LEU A 36 -17.97 -5.42 -14.98
N ASN A 37 -18.18 -4.82 -16.15
CA ASN A 37 -17.37 -5.09 -17.32
C ASN A 37 -15.95 -4.63 -17.03
N PRO A 38 -14.91 -5.44 -17.27
CA PRO A 38 -13.53 -5.00 -17.10
C PRO A 38 -13.17 -3.77 -17.96
N ALA A 39 -13.91 -3.54 -19.06
CA ALA A 39 -13.81 -2.35 -19.90
C ALA A 39 -14.38 -1.07 -19.25
N ASP A 40 -15.18 -1.22 -18.19
CA ASP A 40 -15.73 -0.12 -17.38
C ASP A 40 -14.82 0.21 -16.17
N ALA A 41 -13.72 -0.55 -16.01
CA ALA A 41 -12.72 -0.23 -15.00
C ALA A 41 -11.88 0.97 -15.49
N PRO A 42 -11.58 1.94 -14.62
CA PRO A 42 -10.70 3.04 -14.98
C PRO A 42 -9.32 2.52 -15.41
N ASN A 43 -8.72 3.18 -16.42
CA ASN A 43 -7.39 2.83 -16.90
C ASN A 43 -6.36 2.83 -15.76
N PRO A 44 -5.36 1.92 -15.79
CA PRO A 44 -4.35 1.89 -14.75
C PRO A 44 -3.53 3.19 -14.76
N VAL A 45 -3.52 3.90 -13.63
CA VAL A 45 -2.69 5.10 -13.44
C VAL A 45 -1.30 4.68 -12.98
N VAL A 46 -0.27 5.03 -13.76
CA VAL A 46 1.13 4.80 -13.40
C VAL A 46 1.71 6.09 -12.82
N PHE A 47 2.19 6.03 -11.59
CA PHE A 47 2.87 7.15 -10.94
C PHE A 47 4.39 6.98 -11.02
N VAL A 48 5.03 7.76 -11.89
CA VAL A 48 6.49 7.82 -11.99
C VAL A 48 7.01 9.00 -11.18
N ALA A 49 7.92 8.73 -10.25
CA ALA A 49 8.51 9.79 -9.43
C ALA A 49 9.41 10.70 -10.28
N THR A 50 9.06 11.98 -10.33
CA THR A 50 9.88 13.02 -10.96
C THR A 50 11.18 13.28 -10.19
N LYS A 51 12.12 13.99 -10.85
CA LYS A 51 13.37 14.46 -10.22
C LYS A 51 13.09 15.26 -8.94
N ASP A 52 12.12 16.15 -8.98
CA ASP A 52 11.75 17.01 -7.86
C ASP A 52 11.18 16.20 -6.69
N THR A 53 10.32 15.21 -6.98
CA THR A 53 9.79 14.26 -5.97
C THR A 53 10.92 13.48 -5.29
N ARG A 54 11.98 13.16 -6.03
CA ARG A 54 13.16 12.47 -5.49
C ARG A 54 14.00 13.40 -4.62
N ALA A 55 14.20 14.65 -5.04
CA ALA A 55 14.92 15.66 -4.26
C ALA A 55 14.22 15.98 -2.93
N LEU A 56 12.90 16.14 -2.93
CA LEU A 56 12.10 16.34 -1.72
C LEU A 56 12.28 15.19 -0.73
N ARG A 57 12.28 13.93 -1.19
CA ARG A 57 12.51 12.77 -0.32
C ARG A 57 13.92 12.72 0.25
N LYS A 58 14.94 13.14 -0.51
CA LYS A 58 16.33 13.19 -0.02
C LYS A 58 16.54 14.27 1.06
N ALA A 59 15.71 15.32 1.06
CA ALA A 59 15.78 16.39 2.05
C ALA A 59 15.10 16.04 3.39
N LEU A 60 14.33 14.94 3.46
CA LEU A 60 13.68 14.48 4.70
C LEU A 60 14.67 13.75 5.61
N THR A 61 14.46 13.84 6.92
CA THR A 61 15.21 13.04 7.88
C THR A 61 14.84 11.56 7.79
N HIS A 62 15.78 10.69 8.17
CA HIS A 62 15.54 9.23 8.18
C HIS A 62 14.32 8.85 9.03
N LEU A 63 14.14 9.54 10.16
CA LEU A 63 13.05 9.28 11.09
C LEU A 63 11.69 9.68 10.49
N GLU A 64 11.60 10.79 9.77
CA GLU A 64 10.40 11.20 9.03
C GLU A 64 10.04 10.20 7.94
N LEU A 65 11.03 9.73 7.16
CA LEU A 65 10.82 8.67 6.17
C LEU A 65 10.30 7.38 6.79
N ARG A 66 10.89 6.94 7.91
CA ARG A 66 10.46 5.74 8.62
C ARG A 66 9.03 5.86 9.15
N ARG A 67 8.63 7.04 9.63
CA ARG A 67 7.24 7.32 10.05
C ARG A 67 6.29 7.32 8.86
N ALA A 68 6.66 7.99 7.77
CA ALA A 68 5.86 8.09 6.55
C ALA A 68 5.56 6.72 5.94
N ALA A 69 6.57 5.84 5.85
CA ALA A 69 6.41 4.49 5.30
C ALA A 69 5.42 3.62 6.08
N ARG A 70 5.15 3.94 7.35
CA ARG A 70 4.18 3.23 8.20
C ARG A 70 2.79 3.87 8.20
N ARG A 71 2.59 5.01 7.54
CA ARG A 71 1.33 5.76 7.53
C ARG A 71 0.98 6.17 6.08
N PRO A 72 0.64 5.21 5.19
CA PRO A 72 0.43 5.47 3.76
C PRO A 72 -0.76 6.39 3.47
N ASN A 73 -1.75 6.42 4.36
CA ASN A 73 -2.97 7.23 4.19
C ASN A 73 -2.86 8.62 4.85
N LEU A 74 -1.71 8.95 5.43
CA LEU A 74 -1.49 10.24 6.09
C LEU A 74 -0.70 11.17 5.16
N PRO A 75 -1.17 12.41 4.92
CA PRO A 75 -0.44 13.35 4.07
C PRO A 75 0.90 13.73 4.70
N LEU A 76 1.92 13.81 3.85
CA LEU A 76 3.26 14.25 4.25
C LEU A 76 3.37 15.77 4.12
N LYS A 77 3.74 16.44 5.21
CA LYS A 77 4.09 17.87 5.18
C LYS A 77 5.49 18.01 4.62
N VAL A 78 5.60 18.27 3.32
CA VAL A 78 6.88 18.56 2.65
C VAL A 78 7.05 20.07 2.52
N LYS A 79 8.20 20.59 2.95
CA LYS A 79 8.58 21.98 2.63
C LYS A 79 9.04 22.03 1.18
N PRO A 80 8.54 22.96 0.35
CA PRO A 80 9.01 23.08 -1.03
C PRO A 80 10.52 23.33 -1.04
N LEU A 81 11.26 22.46 -1.73
CA LEU A 81 12.66 22.74 -2.05
C LEU A 81 12.65 23.87 -3.08
N ARG A 82 13.39 24.96 -2.83
CA ARG A 82 13.45 26.10 -3.76
C ARG A 82 13.83 25.58 -5.16
N PRO A 83 13.25 26.14 -6.25
CA PRO A 83 13.69 25.81 -7.59
C PRO A 83 15.19 26.15 -7.69
N GLY A 84 16.04 25.14 -7.87
CA GLY A 84 17.51 25.30 -7.86
C GLY A 84 18.23 24.83 -6.59
N GLY A 85 17.54 24.24 -5.62
CA GLY A 85 18.15 23.67 -4.41
C GLY A 85 19.03 22.45 -4.69
N ALA A 86 20.25 22.69 -5.15
CA ALA A 86 21.34 21.74 -4.99
C ALA A 86 21.49 21.46 -3.47
N LEU A 87 21.38 20.19 -3.08
CA LEU A 87 21.87 19.75 -1.78
C LEU A 87 23.36 20.14 -1.73
N ALA A 88 23.75 20.92 -0.72
CA ALA A 88 25.16 21.24 -0.50
C ALA A 88 25.97 19.93 -0.48
N PRO A 89 27.11 19.87 -1.20
CA PRO A 89 27.92 18.66 -1.21
C PRO A 89 28.34 18.31 0.23
N PRO A 90 28.44 17.01 0.58
CA PRO A 90 28.95 16.63 1.88
C PRO A 90 30.38 17.19 2.04
N ALA A 91 30.64 17.86 3.16
CA ALA A 91 31.96 18.36 3.50
C ALA A 91 32.98 17.20 3.58
N PRO A 92 34.25 17.43 3.20
CA PRO A 92 35.31 16.42 3.20
C PRO A 92 35.63 15.88 4.60
#